data_AF-A0A8T7GXH4-F1
#
_entry.id   AF-A0A8T7GXH4-F1
#
_cell.length_a   1.000
_cell.length_b   1.000
_cell.length_c   1.000
_cell.angle_alpha   90.00
_cell.angle_beta   90.00
_cell.angle_gamma   90.00
#
_symmetry.space_group_name_H-M   'P 1'
#
loop_
_entity.id
_entity.type
_entity.pdbx_description
1 polymer ?
#
loop_
_entity_poly.entity_id
_entity_poly.type
_entity_poly.pdbx_seq_one_letter_code
_entity_poly.pdbx_strand_id
1 'polypeptide(L)'
;MPRYLLVKGGRRALEEVLERYLRDIYRYNSMLRGTSYYLKPVHMVTRSTRYGRLRYVYIGRYWGRLEDRDGRLRWRYVGREKPEELRDKPDPPRNPLAGLVYAVSGEDVIVREDVYKRYRWVFEGLTVVPL
;
A
#
# COMPACT_ATOMS: atom_id res chain seq x y z
N MET A 1 24.51 -4.74 -6.41
CA MET A 1 23.50 -3.84 -7.02
C MET A 1 22.12 -4.43 -6.80
N PRO A 2 21.08 -3.63 -6.51
CA PRO A 2 19.72 -4.15 -6.38
C PRO A 2 19.26 -4.73 -7.73
N ARG A 3 18.80 -5.98 -7.72
CA ARG A 3 18.21 -6.64 -8.90
C ARG A 3 16.70 -6.43 -8.91
N TYR A 4 16.15 -6.14 -10.09
CA TYR A 4 14.72 -5.95 -10.30
C TYR A 4 14.17 -7.04 -11.23
N LEU A 5 12.90 -7.36 -11.04
CA LEU A 5 12.16 -8.34 -11.82
C LEU A 5 10.92 -7.66 -12.39
N LEU A 6 10.63 -7.93 -13.67
CA LEU A 6 9.35 -7.63 -14.30
C LEU A 6 8.44 -8.84 -14.16
N VAL A 7 7.28 -8.67 -13.52
CA VAL A 7 6.26 -9.71 -13.38
C VAL A 7 5.12 -9.40 -14.35
N LYS A 8 4.95 -10.27 -15.34
CA LYS A 8 3.93 -10.11 -16.38
C LYS A 8 2.53 -10.32 -15.81
N GLY A 9 1.63 -9.36 -16.03
CA GLY A 9 0.27 -9.39 -15.47
C GLY A 9 0.21 -9.27 -13.93
N GLY A 10 1.32 -8.98 -13.27
CA GLY A 10 1.40 -8.95 -11.81
C GLY A 10 0.57 -7.85 -11.16
N ARG A 11 0.12 -6.84 -11.93
CA ARG A 11 -0.74 -5.77 -11.42
C ARG A 11 -2.08 -6.33 -10.93
N ARG A 12 -2.75 -7.14 -11.75
CA ARG A 12 -4.06 -7.71 -11.42
C ARG A 12 -3.98 -8.62 -10.19
N ALA A 13 -2.96 -9.45 -10.10
CA ALA A 13 -2.75 -10.33 -8.95
C ALA A 13 -2.61 -9.54 -7.63
N LEU A 14 -1.93 -8.38 -7.68
CA LEU A 14 -1.81 -7.48 -6.53
C LEU A 14 -3.12 -6.79 -6.19
N GLU A 15 -3.86 -6.32 -7.21
CA GLU A 15 -5.16 -5.67 -7.04
C GLU A 15 -6.16 -6.62 -6.36
N GLU A 16 -6.21 -7.90 -6.75
CA GLU A 16 -7.12 -8.89 -6.15
C GLU A 16 -6.87 -9.11 -4.64
N VAL A 17 -5.59 -9.18 -4.23
CA VAL A 17 -5.23 -9.29 -2.81
C VAL A 17 -5.50 -7.97 -2.08
N LEU A 18 -5.16 -6.84 -2.70
CA LEU A 18 -5.31 -5.52 -2.11
C LEU A 18 -6.78 -5.15 -1.89
N GLU A 19 -7.67 -5.48 -2.82
CA GLU A 19 -9.11 -5.21 -2.70
C GLU A 19 -9.73 -5.91 -1.49
N ARG A 20 -9.33 -7.17 -1.23
CA ARG A 20 -9.78 -7.91 -0.03
C ARG A 20 -9.35 -7.17 1.24
N TYR A 21 -8.08 -6.79 1.31
CA TYR A 21 -7.55 -6.05 2.46
C TYR A 21 -8.16 -4.64 2.60
N LEU A 22 -8.46 -3.95 1.49
CA LEU A 22 -9.12 -2.65 1.49
C LEU A 22 -10.52 -2.72 2.12
N ARG A 23 -11.28 -3.78 1.85
CA ARG A 23 -12.59 -4.00 2.48
C ARG A 23 -12.49 -4.10 4.00
N ASP A 24 -11.49 -4.83 4.50
CA ASP A 24 -11.24 -4.94 5.95
C ASP A 24 -10.83 -3.60 6.54
N ILE A 25 -10.01 -2.82 5.83
CA ILE A 25 -9.60 -1.48 6.25
C ILE A 25 -10.78 -0.51 6.28
N TYR A 26 -11.70 -0.57 5.31
CA TYR A 26 -12.89 0.27 5.32
C TYR A 26 -13.81 -0.07 6.49
N ARG A 27 -14.00 -1.36 6.78
CA ARG A 27 -14.73 -1.80 7.97
C ARG A 27 -14.06 -1.31 9.24
N TYR A 28 -12.74 -1.46 9.34
CA TYR A 28 -11.97 -1.01 10.48
C TYR A 28 -12.08 0.51 10.69
N ASN A 29 -11.85 1.30 9.64
CA ASN A 29 -11.97 2.76 9.70
C ASN A 29 -13.40 3.22 10.04
N SER A 30 -14.44 2.44 9.71
CA SER A 30 -15.81 2.74 10.12
C SER A 30 -16.02 2.66 11.63
N MET A 31 -15.27 1.79 12.32
CA MET A 31 -15.29 1.69 13.79
C MET A 31 -14.56 2.85 14.47
N LEU A 32 -13.72 3.58 13.72
CA LEU A 32 -12.96 4.74 14.21
C LEU A 32 -13.68 6.08 13.98
N ARG A 33 -14.92 6.07 13.48
CA ARG A 33 -15.70 7.29 13.28
C ARG A 33 -15.77 8.11 14.58
N GLY A 34 -15.56 9.42 14.45
CA GLY A 34 -15.51 10.35 15.59
C GLY A 34 -14.14 10.52 16.24
N THR A 35 -13.14 9.68 15.92
CA THR A 35 -11.77 9.82 16.46
C THR A 35 -10.88 10.75 15.62
N SER A 36 -11.32 11.11 14.42
CA SER A 36 -10.53 11.79 13.39
C SER A 36 -9.31 11.01 12.88
N TYR A 37 -9.06 9.79 13.35
CA TYR A 37 -7.96 8.94 12.92
C TYR A 37 -8.43 7.90 11.89
N TYR A 38 -7.60 7.70 10.87
CA TYR A 38 -7.87 6.73 9.81
C TYR A 38 -6.58 6.05 9.38
N LEU A 39 -6.70 4.77 9.08
CA LEU A 39 -5.60 3.98 8.54
C LEU A 39 -5.64 4.02 7.00
N LYS A 40 -4.54 4.49 6.40
CA LYS A 40 -4.29 4.45 4.97
C LYS A 40 -3.38 3.26 4.64
N PRO A 41 -3.83 2.29 3.83
CA PRO A 41 -3.07 1.07 3.56
C PRO A 41 -2.04 1.20 2.42
N VAL A 42 -2.15 2.26 1.61
CA VAL A 42 -1.35 2.43 0.40
C VAL A 42 -0.85 3.86 0.28
N HIS A 43 0.42 4.04 -0.05
CA HIS A 43 1.00 5.31 -0.47
C HIS A 43 1.46 5.18 -1.92
N MET A 44 1.03 6.12 -2.79
CA MET A 44 1.37 6.10 -4.22
C MET A 44 2.14 7.37 -4.57
N VAL A 45 3.23 7.20 -5.33
CA VAL A 45 4.05 8.29 -5.84
C VAL A 45 4.24 8.12 -7.34
N THR A 46 3.94 9.15 -8.12
CA THR A 46 4.25 9.17 -9.55
C THR A 46 5.58 9.90 -9.76
N ARG A 47 6.52 9.27 -10.47
CA ARG A 47 7.78 9.89 -10.87
C ARG A 47 7.93 9.88 -12.39
N SER A 48 8.28 11.02 -12.95
CA SER A 48 8.72 11.10 -14.35
C SER A 48 10.14 10.54 -14.45
N THR A 49 10.38 9.67 -15.42
CA THR A 49 11.68 9.11 -15.75
C THR A 49 11.97 9.34 -17.24
N ARG A 50 13.20 9.09 -17.69
CA ARG A 50 13.56 9.13 -19.12
C ARG A 50 12.77 8.14 -19.99
N TYR A 51 12.08 7.18 -19.36
CA TYR A 51 11.27 6.15 -20.01
C TYR A 51 9.75 6.37 -19.79
N GLY A 52 9.34 7.54 -19.28
CA GLY A 52 7.95 7.89 -19.02
C GLY A 52 7.61 8.00 -17.53
N ARG A 53 6.31 8.12 -17.21
CA ARG A 53 5.80 8.24 -15.83
C ARG A 53 5.63 6.86 -15.21
N LEU A 54 6.38 6.58 -14.14
CA LEU A 54 6.23 5.37 -13.32
C LEU A 54 5.48 5.70 -12.03
N ARG A 55 4.48 4.86 -11.70
CA ARG A 55 3.76 4.91 -10.43
C ARG A 55 4.35 3.88 -9.49
N TYR A 56 4.92 4.36 -8.38
CA TYR A 56 5.42 3.56 -7.28
C TYR A 56 4.33 3.40 -6.24
N VAL A 57 4.07 2.16 -5.84
CA VAL A 57 3.08 1.81 -4.84
C VAL A 57 3.79 1.21 -3.64
N TYR A 58 3.56 1.81 -2.48
CA TYR A 58 4.09 1.39 -1.19
C TYR A 58 2.93 0.89 -0.33
N ILE A 59 2.92 -0.41 -0.07
CA ILE A 59 1.89 -1.03 0.76
C ILE A 59 2.35 -1.05 2.21
N GLY A 60 1.55 -0.49 3.11
CA GLY A 60 1.94 -0.32 4.50
C GLY A 60 0.78 0.04 5.41
N ARG A 61 1.13 0.53 6.60
CA ARG A 61 0.19 1.08 7.58
C ARG A 61 0.58 2.52 7.80
N TYR A 62 -0.23 3.45 7.30
CA TYR A 62 0.01 4.88 7.45
C TYR A 62 -1.18 5.50 8.16
N TRP A 63 -0.99 5.90 9.40
CA TRP A 63 -2.00 6.59 10.18
C TRP A 63 -2.08 8.05 9.77
N GLY A 64 -3.29 8.48 9.46
CA GLY A 64 -3.63 9.86 9.18
C GLY A 64 -4.63 10.39 10.20
N ARG A 65 -4.49 11.66 10.56
CA ARG A 65 -5.49 12.42 11.30
C ARG A 65 -6.13 13.43 10.38
N LEU A 66 -7.46 13.51 10.41
CA LEU A 66 -8.22 14.54 9.74
C LEU A 66 -8.33 15.75 10.68
N GLU A 67 -7.73 16.86 10.29
CA GLU A 67 -7.76 18.12 11.04
C GLU A 67 -8.56 19.16 10.25
N ASP A 68 -9.38 19.97 10.92
CA ASP A 68 -9.92 21.19 10.33
C ASP A 68 -8.89 22.32 10.51
N ARG A 69 -8.50 22.95 9.41
CA ARG A 69 -7.72 24.19 9.42
C ARG A 69 -8.42 25.21 8.53
N ASP A 70 -8.88 26.29 9.14
CA ASP A 70 -9.54 27.41 8.47
C ASP A 70 -10.78 26.98 7.64
N GLY A 71 -11.58 26.05 8.19
CA GLY A 71 -12.77 25.50 7.53
C GLY A 71 -12.44 24.50 6.41
N ARG A 72 -11.18 24.06 6.30
CA ARG A 72 -10.73 23.07 5.31
C ARG A 72 -10.19 21.83 6.00
N LEU A 73 -10.78 20.69 5.66
CA LEU A 73 -10.28 19.39 6.10
C LEU A 73 -8.91 19.09 5.47
N ARG A 74 -7.93 18.78 6.32
CA ARG A 74 -6.55 18.44 5.95
C ARG A 74 -6.17 17.10 6.57
N TRP A 75 -5.51 16.26 5.79
CA TRP A 75 -4.88 15.05 6.28
C TRP A 75 -3.50 15.35 6.82
N ARG A 76 -3.26 15.00 8.08
CA ARG A 76 -1.93 15.01 8.70
C ARG A 76 -1.43 13.59 8.87
N TYR A 77 -0.22 13.31 8.43
CA TYR A 77 0.43 12.02 8.70
C TYR A 77 0.86 11.94 10.17
N VAL A 78 0.54 10.82 10.82
CA VAL A 78 0.76 10.60 12.26
C VAL A 78 1.86 9.58 12.50
N GLY A 79 1.99 8.58 11.64
CA GLY A 79 3.02 7.54 11.79
C GLY A 79 2.59 6.20 11.21
N ARG A 80 3.37 5.16 11.54
CA ARG A 80 3.09 3.76 11.17
C ARG A 80 2.47 2.94 12.30
N GLU A 81 2.72 3.36 13.53
CA GLU A 81 2.20 2.73 14.75
C GLU A 81 0.79 3.24 15.09
N LYS A 82 -0.01 2.41 15.77
CA LYS A 82 -1.35 2.79 16.23
C LYS A 82 -1.20 4.00 17.17
N PRO A 83 -1.92 5.11 16.93
CA PRO A 83 -1.93 6.26 17.84
C PRO A 83 -2.35 5.84 19.26
N GLU A 84 -1.71 6.43 20.27
CA GLU A 84 -2.00 6.16 21.68
C GLU A 84 -3.46 6.51 22.05
N GLU A 85 -4.03 7.51 21.37
CA GLU A 85 -5.43 7.91 21.52
C GLU A 85 -6.42 6.83 21.05
N LEU A 86 -5.95 5.81 20.32
CA LEU A 86 -6.73 4.66 19.89
C LEU A 86 -6.41 3.39 20.68
N ARG A 87 -5.77 3.50 21.85
CA ARG A 87 -5.40 2.33 22.66
C ARG A 87 -6.59 1.43 23.04
N ASP A 88 -7.77 2.02 23.23
CA ASP A 88 -9.03 1.34 23.55
C ASP A 88 -9.73 0.73 22.32
N LYS A 89 -9.24 1.05 21.11
CA LYS A 89 -9.76 0.51 19.85
C LYS A 89 -9.06 -0.79 19.46
N PRO A 90 -9.76 -1.69 18.75
CA PRO A 90 -9.17 -2.93 18.26
C PRO A 90 -7.94 -2.63 17.40
N ASP A 91 -7.05 -3.61 17.28
CA ASP A 91 -5.90 -3.48 16.39
C ASP A 91 -6.31 -3.53 14.92
N PRO A 92 -5.55 -2.86 14.03
CA PRO A 92 -5.86 -2.87 12.62
C PRO A 92 -5.68 -4.27 12.02
N PRO A 93 -6.45 -4.61 10.97
CA PRO A 93 -6.33 -5.90 10.30
C PRO A 93 -4.90 -6.14 9.81
N ARG A 94 -4.52 -7.42 9.76
CA ARG A 94 -3.20 -7.82 9.25
C ARG A 94 -3.12 -7.49 7.77
N ASN A 95 -2.07 -6.77 7.37
CA ASN A 95 -1.82 -6.45 5.96
C ASN A 95 -1.00 -7.58 5.32
N PRO A 96 -1.58 -8.39 4.40
CA PRO A 96 -0.86 -9.48 3.75
C PRO A 96 0.28 -9.00 2.85
N LEU A 97 0.24 -7.73 2.45
CA LEU A 97 1.21 -7.09 1.55
C LEU A 97 2.07 -6.03 2.27
N ALA A 98 2.09 -6.00 3.61
CA ALA A 98 2.83 -4.97 4.37
C ALA A 98 4.32 -4.99 4.04
N GLY A 99 4.86 -3.88 3.51
CA GLY A 99 6.25 -3.75 3.11
C GLY A 99 6.51 -4.05 1.63
N LEU A 100 5.48 -4.44 0.87
CA LEU A 100 5.59 -4.60 -0.57
C LEU A 100 5.69 -3.23 -1.25
N VAL A 101 6.74 -3.08 -2.06
CA VAL A 101 6.97 -1.92 -2.91
C VAL A 101 7.13 -2.38 -4.35
N TYR A 102 6.37 -1.78 -5.26
CA TYR A 102 6.43 -2.11 -6.68
C TYR A 102 6.19 -0.87 -7.54
N ALA A 103 6.67 -0.89 -8.78
CA ALA A 103 6.32 0.09 -9.79
C ALA A 103 5.35 -0.52 -10.81
N VAL A 104 4.36 0.23 -11.24
CA VAL A 104 3.39 -0.18 -12.26
C VAL A 104 3.93 0.15 -13.64
N SER A 105 3.89 -0.83 -14.56
CA SER A 105 4.23 -0.69 -15.96
C SER A 105 3.15 -1.36 -16.82
N GLY A 106 2.10 -0.61 -17.16
CA GLY A 106 0.90 -1.16 -17.81
C GLY A 106 0.18 -2.17 -16.91
N GLU A 107 0.05 -3.41 -17.39
CA GLU A 107 -0.48 -4.57 -16.66
C GLU A 107 0.60 -5.33 -15.86
N ASP A 108 1.86 -4.97 -16.07
CA ASP A 108 3.00 -5.59 -15.41
C ASP A 108 3.41 -4.78 -14.17
N VAL A 109 4.21 -5.42 -13.32
CA VAL A 109 4.84 -4.74 -12.18
C VAL A 109 6.32 -5.01 -12.12
N ILE A 110 7.07 -4.00 -11.71
CA ILE A 110 8.51 -4.09 -11.45
C ILE A 110 8.70 -4.17 -9.95
N VAL A 111 9.36 -5.23 -9.49
CA VAL A 111 9.58 -5.52 -8.07
C VAL A 111 11.04 -5.83 -7.83
N ARG A 112 11.60 -5.37 -6.70
CA ARG A 112 12.96 -5.74 -6.29
C ARG A 112 13.00 -7.24 -5.95
N GLU A 113 14.07 -7.94 -6.33
CA GLU A 113 14.13 -9.40 -6.23
C GLU A 113 13.89 -9.96 -4.81
N ASP A 114 14.44 -9.31 -3.79
CA ASP A 114 14.26 -9.70 -2.38
C ASP A 114 12.81 -9.52 -1.90
N VAL A 115 12.15 -8.45 -2.35
CA VAL A 115 10.73 -8.20 -2.11
C VAL A 115 9.90 -9.26 -2.84
N TYR A 116 10.18 -9.52 -4.12
CA TYR A 116 9.51 -10.58 -4.88
C TYR A 116 9.59 -11.93 -4.17
N LYS A 117 10.77 -12.34 -3.68
CA LYS A 117 10.95 -13.60 -2.96
C LYS A 117 10.03 -13.72 -1.74
N ARG A 118 9.79 -12.61 -1.02
CA ARG A 118 8.88 -12.57 0.14
C ARG A 118 7.40 -12.69 -0.25
N TYR A 119 7.01 -12.17 -1.41
CA TYR A 119 5.62 -12.17 -1.89
C TYR A 119 5.40 -13.07 -3.10
N ARG A 120 6.25 -14.10 -3.28
CA ARG A 120 6.20 -15.01 -4.43
C ARG A 120 4.81 -15.63 -4.63
N TRP A 121 4.14 -15.93 -3.51
CA TRP A 121 2.79 -16.49 -3.48
C TRP A 121 1.74 -15.62 -4.18
N VAL A 122 1.96 -14.30 -4.29
CA VAL A 122 1.05 -13.39 -5.02
C VAL A 122 1.19 -13.57 -6.52
N PHE A 123 2.37 -14.00 -6.98
CA PHE A 123 2.74 -14.05 -8.40
C PHE A 123 2.84 -15.48 -8.93
N GLU A 124 2.21 -16.44 -8.24
CA GLU A 124 2.22 -17.83 -8.65
C GLU A 124 1.56 -18.00 -10.02
N GLY A 125 2.20 -18.78 -10.90
CA GLY A 125 1.73 -18.98 -12.28
C GLY A 125 2.02 -17.82 -13.25
N LEU A 126 2.62 -16.71 -12.79
CA LEU A 126 2.98 -15.59 -13.66
C LEU A 126 4.41 -15.70 -14.21
N THR A 127 4.60 -15.20 -15.43
CA THR A 127 5.92 -15.08 -16.05
C THR A 127 6.73 -13.97 -15.40
N VAL A 128 7.98 -14.28 -15.03
CA VAL A 128 8.90 -13.36 -14.33
C VAL A 128 10.19 -13.24 -15.12
N VAL A 129 10.59 -12.01 -15.45
CA VAL A 129 11.77 -11.72 -16.27
C VAL A 129 12.72 -10.81 -15.49
N PRO A 130 14.02 -11.15 -15.36
CA PRO A 130 15.02 -10.24 -14.80
C PRO A 130 15.20 -8.99 -15.65
N LEU A 131 15.35 -7.83 -15.00
CA LEU A 131 15.67 -6.54 -15.63
C LEU A 131 17.14 -6.16 -15.45
#